data_AF-A0A1Z9ANN5-F1
#
_entry.id   AF-A0A1Z9ANN5-F1
#
_cell.length_a   1.000
_cell.length_b   1.000
_cell.length_c   1.000
_cell.angle_alpha   90.00
_cell.angle_beta   90.00
_cell.angle_gamma   90.00
#
_symmetry.space_group_name_H-M   'P 1'
#
loop_
_entity.id
_entity.type
_entity.pdbx_description
1 polymer ?
#
loop_
_entity_poly.entity_id
_entity_poly.type
_entity_poly.pdbx_seq_one_letter_code
_entity_poly.pdbx_strand_id
1 'polypeptide(L)'
;MSQDNPNPLMFYPLLMKVEEVLGSPSAHSALCANIGLKYFEKLRKDIIDSFEVGEFTTFTGNFGSEVELGDISDAVRLTTFSRYPRSTPMEKLIPRDERLAWCTEIIQRMDNIVTE
;
A
#
# COMPACT_ATOMS: atom_id res chain seq x y z
N MET A 1 -11.80 11.28 -7.86
CA MET A 1 -10.92 12.44 -7.60
C MET A 1 -10.22 12.16 -6.29
N SER A 2 -8.95 11.78 -6.34
CA SER A 2 -8.13 11.58 -5.13
C SER A 2 -7.84 12.97 -4.56
N GLN A 3 -8.22 13.22 -3.30
CA GLN A 3 -8.01 14.53 -2.69
C GLN A 3 -6.56 14.60 -2.20
N ASP A 4 -5.75 15.44 -2.85
CA ASP A 4 -4.47 15.84 -2.29
C ASP A 4 -4.74 16.63 -1.00
N ASN A 5 -4.29 16.08 0.14
CA ASN A 5 -4.50 16.70 1.43
C ASN A 5 -3.14 17.20 1.96
N PRO A 6 -2.97 18.51 2.20
CA PRO A 6 -1.71 19.03 2.75
C PRO A 6 -1.55 18.75 4.25
N ASN A 7 -2.64 18.42 4.96
CA ASN A 7 -2.60 18.25 6.41
C ASN A 7 -1.88 16.96 6.82
N PRO A 8 -1.15 16.94 7.94
CA PRO A 8 -0.61 15.70 8.49
C PRO A 8 -1.72 14.71 8.85
N LEU A 9 -1.49 13.43 8.61
CA LEU A 9 -2.38 12.35 9.06
C LEU A 9 -1.79 11.63 10.26
N MET A 10 -2.62 11.11 11.16
CA MET A 10 -2.13 10.24 12.23
C MET A 10 -1.69 8.89 11.67
N PHE A 11 -0.55 8.41 12.15
CA PHE A 11 0.08 7.16 11.72
C PHE A 11 -0.85 5.96 11.84
N TYR A 12 -1.39 5.70 13.04
CA TYR A 12 -2.17 4.49 13.26
C TYR A 12 -3.48 4.44 12.45
N PRO A 13 -4.30 5.51 12.39
CA PRO A 13 -5.47 5.54 11.49
C PRO A 13 -5.10 5.37 10.01
N LEU A 14 -3.98 5.93 9.55
CA LEU A 14 -3.52 5.73 8.18
C LEU A 14 -3.13 4.27 7.92
N LEU A 15 -2.38 3.65 8.83
CA LEU A 15 -2.01 2.24 8.74
C LEU A 15 -3.25 1.34 8.68
N MET A 16 -4.25 1.59 9.54
CA MET A 16 -5.50 0.83 9.54
C MET A 16 -6.26 0.96 8.23
N LYS A 17 -6.37 2.16 7.64
CA LYS A 17 -6.97 2.36 6.30
C LYS A 17 -6.27 1.50 5.24
N VAL A 18 -4.94 1.45 5.26
CA VAL A 18 -4.17 0.65 4.28
C VAL A 18 -4.38 -0.86 4.50
N GLU A 19 -4.38 -1.33 5.75
CA GLU A 19 -4.66 -2.74 6.07
C GLU A 19 -6.12 -3.14 5.73
N GLU A 20 -7.07 -2.22 5.82
CA GLU A 20 -8.46 -2.42 5.37
C GLU A 20 -8.54 -2.64 3.85
N VAL A 21 -7.71 -1.97 3.05
CA VAL A 21 -7.64 -2.20 1.59
C VAL A 21 -7.21 -3.63 1.27
N LEU A 22 -6.29 -4.19 2.06
CA LEU A 22 -5.86 -5.58 1.94
C LEU A 22 -6.91 -6.57 2.44
N GLY A 23 -7.96 -6.07 3.10
CA GLY A 23 -9.15 -6.83 3.46
C GLY A 23 -8.86 -7.92 4.47
N SER A 24 -8.33 -7.58 5.66
CA SER A 24 -8.13 -8.45 6.84
C SER A 24 -8.39 -9.95 6.57
N PRO A 25 -7.51 -10.63 5.81
CA PRO A 25 -7.79 -11.99 5.39
C PRO A 25 -7.80 -12.88 6.64
N SER A 26 -9.00 -13.22 7.10
CA SER A 26 -9.23 -13.99 8.32
C SER A 26 -8.79 -15.46 8.18
N ALA A 27 -8.42 -15.88 6.97
CA ALA A 27 -7.86 -17.18 6.67
C ALA A 27 -6.53 -17.04 5.90
N HIS A 28 -5.50 -17.76 6.36
CA HIS A 28 -4.18 -17.83 5.73
C HIS A 28 -4.24 -18.19 4.23
N SER A 29 -5.27 -18.96 3.83
CA SER A 29 -5.53 -19.35 2.44
C SER A 29 -5.84 -18.18 1.49
N ALA A 30 -6.26 -17.03 2.01
CA ALA A 30 -6.54 -15.85 1.17
C ALA A 30 -5.25 -15.11 0.77
N LEU A 31 -4.15 -15.27 1.53
CA LEU A 31 -2.86 -14.65 1.19
C LEU A 31 -2.20 -15.38 0.01
N CYS A 32 -2.29 -16.71 -0.06
CA CYS A 32 -1.75 -17.49 -1.18
C CYS A 32 -2.64 -17.46 -2.44
N ALA A 33 -3.66 -16.60 -2.48
CA ALA A 33 -4.55 -16.51 -3.63
C ALA A 33 -3.93 -15.62 -4.71
N ASN A 34 -3.80 -16.18 -5.92
CA ASN A 34 -3.38 -15.40 -7.08
C ASN A 34 -4.39 -14.32 -7.43
N ILE A 35 -3.89 -13.12 -7.71
CA ILE A 35 -4.67 -11.96 -8.12
C ILE A 35 -4.44 -11.64 -9.59
N GLY A 36 -5.49 -11.22 -10.28
CA GLY A 36 -5.40 -10.75 -11.67
C GLY A 36 -5.08 -9.26 -11.76
N LEU A 37 -4.61 -8.81 -12.94
CA LEU A 37 -4.23 -7.42 -13.22
C LEU A 37 -5.28 -6.39 -12.74
N LYS A 38 -6.56 -6.60 -13.05
CA LYS A 38 -7.63 -5.68 -12.64
C LYS A 38 -7.73 -5.52 -11.12
N TYR A 39 -7.51 -6.59 -10.37
CA TYR A 39 -7.56 -6.55 -8.91
C TYR A 39 -6.29 -5.92 -8.34
N PHE A 40 -5.13 -6.21 -8.93
CA PHE A 40 -3.88 -5.52 -8.62
C PHE A 40 -3.98 -4.00 -8.83
N GLU A 41 -4.45 -3.55 -9.99
CA GLU A 41 -4.63 -2.12 -10.29
C GLU A 41 -5.59 -1.45 -9.30
N LYS A 42 -6.63 -2.17 -8.90
CA LYS A 42 -7.57 -1.71 -7.87
C LYS A 42 -6.87 -1.55 -6.51
N LEU A 43 -6.15 -2.57 -6.04
CA LEU A 43 -5.40 -2.50 -4.78
C LEU A 43 -4.40 -1.35 -4.78
N ARG A 44 -3.64 -1.22 -5.88
CA ARG A 44 -2.67 -0.14 -6.10
C ARG A 44 -3.34 1.22 -5.95
N LYS A 45 -4.48 1.43 -6.62
CA LYS A 45 -5.27 2.67 -6.53
C LYS A 45 -5.80 2.94 -5.12
N ASP A 46 -6.39 1.93 -4.47
CA ASP A 46 -6.99 2.09 -3.14
C ASP A 46 -5.92 2.40 -2.06
N ILE A 47 -4.72 1.83 -2.21
CA ILE A 47 -3.55 2.18 -1.40
C ILE A 47 -3.21 3.66 -1.62
N ILE A 48 -3.01 4.10 -2.86
CA ILE A 48 -2.69 5.51 -3.18
C ILE A 48 -3.73 6.47 -2.58
N ASP A 49 -5.02 6.14 -2.75
CA ASP A 49 -6.12 6.95 -2.25
C ASP A 49 -6.11 7.04 -0.71
N SER A 50 -5.72 5.97 -0.01
CA SER A 50 -5.60 5.94 1.46
C SER A 50 -4.55 6.92 1.99
N PHE A 51 -3.50 7.17 1.19
CA PHE A 51 -2.43 8.10 1.56
C PHE A 51 -2.79 9.56 1.33
N GLU A 52 -3.85 9.91 0.60
CA GLU A 52 -4.28 11.30 0.33
C GLU A 52 -3.12 12.19 -0.20
N VAL A 53 -2.32 11.64 -1.11
CA VAL A 53 -1.09 12.25 -1.69
C VAL A 53 -1.24 12.66 -3.17
N GLY A 54 -2.46 12.55 -3.71
CA GLY A 54 -2.76 12.87 -5.11
C GLY A 54 -2.62 11.66 -6.05
N GLU A 55 -2.48 11.96 -7.35
CA GLU A 55 -2.40 10.92 -8.39
C GLU A 55 -0.99 10.36 -8.54
N PHE A 56 -0.92 9.05 -8.76
CA PHE A 56 0.29 8.33 -9.13
C PHE A 56 0.24 7.95 -10.61
N THR A 57 1.40 7.66 -11.18
CA THR A 57 1.49 7.12 -12.53
C THR A 57 0.71 5.81 -12.64
N THR A 58 0.00 5.64 -13.75
CA THR A 58 -0.61 4.36 -14.12
C THR A 58 0.46 3.28 -14.15
N PHE A 59 0.10 2.05 -13.75
CA PHE A 59 1.00 0.92 -13.90
C PHE A 59 1.26 0.67 -15.40
N THR A 60 2.53 0.65 -15.80
CA THR A 60 2.95 0.42 -17.20
C THR A 60 3.86 -0.80 -17.33
N GLY A 61 4.02 -1.58 -16.26
CA GLY A 61 4.83 -2.79 -16.26
C GLY A 61 4.12 -3.95 -16.96
N ASN A 62 4.86 -5.03 -17.17
CA ASN A 62 4.26 -6.31 -17.53
C ASN A 62 3.70 -6.94 -16.25
N PHE A 63 2.46 -7.43 -16.30
CA PHE A 63 1.86 -8.13 -15.17
C PHE A 63 2.07 -9.64 -15.36
N GLY A 64 2.82 -10.27 -14.46
CA GLY A 64 3.04 -11.71 -14.40
C GLY A 64 1.77 -12.52 -14.11
N SER A 65 1.85 -13.85 -14.25
CA SER A 65 0.70 -14.75 -14.04
C SER A 65 0.56 -15.26 -12.61
N GLU A 66 1.56 -15.06 -11.75
CA GLU A 66 1.65 -15.64 -10.39
C GLU A 66 1.92 -14.54 -9.36
N VAL A 67 0.96 -13.62 -9.20
CA VAL A 67 1.03 -12.58 -8.16
C VAL A 67 0.09 -12.98 -7.04
N GLU A 68 0.61 -13.25 -5.85
CA GLU A 68 -0.21 -13.60 -4.69
C GLU A 68 -0.66 -12.33 -3.94
N LEU A 69 -1.83 -12.37 -3.31
CA LEU A 69 -2.25 -11.29 -2.40
C LEU A 69 -1.26 -11.11 -1.24
N GLY A 70 -0.60 -12.20 -0.83
CA GLY A 70 0.48 -12.24 0.15
C GLY A 70 1.64 -11.32 -0.23
N ASP A 71 2.05 -11.30 -1.50
CA ASP A 71 3.14 -10.45 -1.97
C ASP A 71 2.79 -8.96 -1.82
N ILE A 72 1.54 -8.60 -2.13
CA ILE A 72 1.05 -7.22 -1.97
C ILE A 72 0.98 -6.85 -0.48
N SER A 73 0.53 -7.78 0.38
CA SER A 73 0.51 -7.57 1.82
C SER A 73 1.92 -7.38 2.38
N ASP A 74 2.89 -8.15 1.90
CA ASP A 74 4.29 -8.06 2.30
C ASP A 74 4.93 -6.75 1.82
N ALA A 75 4.62 -6.28 0.61
CA ALA A 75 5.07 -4.96 0.13
C ALA A 75 4.65 -3.83 1.08
N VAL A 76 3.40 -3.84 1.56
CA VAL A 76 2.88 -2.87 2.53
C VAL A 76 3.59 -3.00 3.88
N ARG A 77 3.65 -4.22 4.44
CA ARG A 77 4.18 -4.48 5.78
C ARG A 77 5.68 -4.23 5.87
N LEU A 78 6.46 -4.73 4.91
CA LEU A 78 7.90 -4.53 4.85
C LEU A 78 8.26 -3.05 4.77
N THR A 79 7.57 -2.29 3.91
CA THR A 79 7.77 -0.84 3.82
C THR A 79 7.43 -0.15 5.13
N THR A 80 6.28 -0.50 5.72
CA THR A 80 5.81 0.09 6.97
C THR A 80 6.79 -0.18 8.11
N PHE A 81 7.21 -1.42 8.30
CA PHE A 81 8.15 -1.78 9.38
C PHE A 81 9.55 -1.24 9.16
N SER A 82 9.98 -1.05 7.90
CA SER A 82 11.26 -0.40 7.60
C SER A 82 11.25 1.09 7.94
N ARG A 83 10.11 1.78 7.77
CA ARG A 83 9.99 3.22 8.03
C ARG A 83 9.60 3.54 9.47
N TYR A 84 8.72 2.72 10.03
CA TYR A 84 8.10 2.92 11.33
C TYR A 84 8.34 1.68 12.19
N PRO A 85 9.38 1.70 13.05
CA PRO A 85 9.63 0.59 13.97
C PRO A 85 8.46 0.42 14.93
N ARG A 86 8.39 -0.73 15.61
CA ARG A 86 7.32 -1.07 16.57
C ARG A 86 7.17 -0.06 17.72
N SER A 87 8.19 0.74 18.00
CA SER A 87 8.17 1.82 18.99
C SER A 87 7.54 3.13 18.49
N THR A 88 7.06 3.19 17.25
CA THR A 88 6.43 4.39 16.68
C THR A 88 5.14 4.72 17.44
N PRO A 89 4.97 5.95 17.96
CA PRO A 89 3.74 6.37 18.63
C PRO A 89 2.53 6.26 17.69
N MET A 90 1.41 5.74 18.21
CA MET A 90 0.18 5.62 17.42
C MET A 90 -0.34 6.97 16.95
N GLU A 91 -0.13 8.04 17.73
CA GLU A 91 -0.54 9.40 17.40
C GLU A 91 0.49 10.18 16.57
N LYS A 92 1.60 9.55 16.12
CA LYS A 92 2.61 10.24 15.29
C LYS A 92 1.93 10.85 14.07
N LEU A 93 2.09 12.16 13.89
CA LEU A 93 1.64 12.85 12.69
C LEU A 93 2.64 12.59 11.56
N ILE A 94 2.10 12.20 10.40
CA ILE A 94 2.84 11.93 9.16
C ILE A 94 2.57 13.10 8.20
N PRO A 95 3.55 14.01 8.00
CA PRO A 95 3.44 15.08 7.01
C PRO A 95 3.25 14.53 5.60
N ARG A 96 2.75 15.38 4.69
CA ARG A 96 2.48 15.01 3.30
C ARG A 96 3.69 14.38 2.60
N ASP A 97 4.88 14.96 2.75
CA ASP A 97 6.08 14.46 2.06
C ASP A 97 6.51 13.08 2.58
N GLU A 98 6.32 12.81 3.87
CA GLU A 98 6.57 11.51 4.49
C GLU A 98 5.52 10.48 4.03
N ARG A 99 4.25 10.88 3.88
CA ARG A 99 3.19 10.05 3.28
C ARG A 99 3.48 9.71 1.82
N LEU A 100 3.91 10.70 1.03
CA LEU A 100 4.25 10.51 -0.38
C LEU A 100 5.42 9.53 -0.52
N ALA A 101 6.47 9.71 0.27
CA ALA A 101 7.62 8.80 0.27
C ALA A 101 7.23 7.37 0.69
N TRP A 102 6.37 7.23 1.71
CA TRP A 102 5.89 5.92 2.17
C TRP A 102 5.04 5.24 1.10
N CYS A 103 4.06 5.94 0.52
CA CYS A 103 3.22 5.43 -0.56
C CYS A 103 4.08 5.02 -1.77
N THR A 104 5.03 5.88 -2.17
CA THR A 104 5.92 5.61 -3.31
C THR A 104 6.70 4.32 -3.14
N GLU A 105 7.25 4.06 -1.95
CA GLU A 105 8.01 2.84 -1.71
C GLU A 105 7.11 1.59 -1.72
N ILE A 106 5.89 1.66 -1.17
CA ILE A 106 4.91 0.56 -1.28
C ILE A 106 4.63 0.25 -2.76
N ILE A 107 4.30 1.28 -3.54
CA ILE A 107 3.92 1.12 -4.95
C ILE A 107 5.10 0.60 -5.78
N GLN A 108 6.32 1.06 -5.53
CA GLN A 108 7.51 0.53 -6.19
C GLN A 108 7.73 -0.96 -5.89
N ARG A 109 7.54 -1.40 -4.64
CA ARG A 109 7.65 -2.83 -4.29
C ARG A 109 6.56 -3.66 -4.96
N MET A 110 5.32 -3.18 -4.95
CA MET A 110 4.21 -3.82 -5.65
C MET A 110 4.50 -3.96 -7.15
N ASP A 111 4.97 -2.89 -7.78
CA ASP A 111 5.28 -2.89 -9.22
C ASP A 111 6.43 -3.85 -9.55
N ASN A 112 7.46 -3.94 -8.69
CA ASN A 112 8.56 -4.87 -8.88
C ASN A 112 8.09 -6.34 -8.84
N ILE A 113 7.28 -6.69 -7.83
CA ILE A 113 6.73 -8.05 -7.65
C ILE A 113 6.06 -8.56 -8.93
N VAL A 114 5.28 -7.71 -9.60
CA VAL A 114 4.50 -8.14 -10.76
C VAL A 114 5.28 -8.15 -12.07
N THR A 115 6.47 -7.53 -12.09
CA THR A 115 7.35 -7.44 -13.26
C THR A 115 8.48 -8.48 -13.28
N GLU A 116 8.70 -9.17 -12.16
CA GLU A 116 9.63 -10.31 -12.05
C GLU A 116 9.03 -11.58 -12.69
#